data_AF-A0A956UVF6-F1
#
_entry.id   AF-A0A956UVF6-F1
#
_cell.length_a   1.000
_cell.length_b   1.000
_cell.length_c   1.000
_cell.angle_alpha   90.00
_cell.angle_beta   90.00
_cell.angle_gamma   90.00
#
_symmetry.space_group_name_H-M   'P 1'
#
loop_
_entity.id
_entity.type
_entity.pdbx_description
1 polymer ?
#
loop_
_entity_poly.entity_id
_entity_poly.type
_entity_poly.pdbx_seq_one_letter_code
_entity_poly.pdbx_strand_id
1 'polypeptide(L)'
;MTSTPEDLRTVVERNAQAVMTGNFMQLMADITPEALAKLMQMAPPGTGQLSITSMPPIQRYELEQLQDDGDMPQFRATFFAETATASIVTGWKQVLGQWKVVDFGAVTVEGEPPALS
;
A
#
# COMPACT_ATOMS: atom_id res chain seq x y z
N MET A 1 -14.44 -17.70 23.00
CA MET A 1 -14.51 -16.87 21.78
C MET A 1 -13.22 -17.13 21.02
N THR A 2 -13.27 -17.98 20.00
CA THR A 2 -12.10 -18.27 19.15
C THR A 2 -11.96 -17.12 18.17
N SER A 3 -10.99 -16.22 18.40
CA SER A 3 -10.59 -15.23 17.41
C SER A 3 -10.04 -15.99 16.21
N THR A 4 -10.86 -16.22 15.19
CA THR A 4 -10.36 -16.68 13.89
C THR A 4 -9.34 -15.64 13.42
N PRO A 5 -8.12 -16.05 13.02
CA PRO A 5 -7.16 -15.12 12.46
C PRO A 5 -7.84 -14.30 11.37
N GLU A 6 -7.67 -12.96 11.41
CA GLU A 6 -8.23 -12.09 10.38
C GLU A 6 -7.71 -12.58 9.02
N ASP A 7 -8.63 -12.80 8.07
CA ASP A 7 -8.27 -13.27 6.75
C ASP A 7 -7.40 -12.22 6.04
N LEU A 8 -6.38 -12.68 5.31
CA LEU A 8 -5.40 -11.79 4.69
C LEU A 8 -6.10 -10.80 3.75
N ARG A 9 -7.09 -11.27 2.97
CA ARG A 9 -7.82 -10.43 2.03
C ARG A 9 -8.51 -9.25 2.73
N THR A 10 -9.11 -9.49 3.91
CA THR A 10 -9.75 -8.44 4.72
C THR A 10 -8.73 -7.42 5.20
N VAL A 11 -7.54 -7.85 5.61
CA VAL A 11 -6.46 -6.94 6.04
C VAL A 11 -5.96 -6.09 4.87
N VAL A 12 -5.78 -6.69 3.69
CA VAL A 12 -5.35 -5.98 2.48
C VAL A 12 -6.39 -4.93 2.05
N GLU A 13 -7.68 -5.29 2.09
CA GLU A 13 -8.77 -4.36 1.80
C GLU A 13 -8.81 -3.19 2.77
N ARG A 14 -8.67 -3.45 4.08
CA ARG A 14 -8.55 -2.41 5.11
C ARG A 14 -7.37 -1.48 4.83
N ASN A 15 -6.23 -2.04 4.45
CA ASN A 15 -5.03 -1.28 4.16
C ASN A 15 -5.22 -0.37 2.94
N ALA A 16 -5.78 -0.89 1.84
CA ALA A 16 -6.08 -0.09 0.66
C ALA A 16 -7.10 1.02 0.95
N GLN A 17 -8.13 0.72 1.76
CA GLN A 17 -9.09 1.72 2.23
C GLN A 17 -8.41 2.81 3.08
N ALA A 18 -7.44 2.44 3.91
CA ALA A 18 -6.67 3.40 4.70
C ALA A 18 -5.81 4.32 3.82
N VAL A 19 -5.26 3.82 2.70
CA VAL A 19 -4.60 4.67 1.70
C VAL A 19 -5.61 5.63 1.07
N MET A 20 -6.74 5.13 0.60
CA MET A 20 -7.80 5.93 -0.03
C MET A 20 -8.33 7.05 0.88
N THR A 21 -8.44 6.78 2.19
CA THR A 21 -8.98 7.73 3.18
C THR A 21 -7.92 8.57 3.89
N GLY A 22 -6.64 8.39 3.55
CA GLY A 22 -5.53 9.08 4.22
C GLY A 22 -5.37 8.70 5.70
N ASN A 23 -5.85 7.52 6.12
CA ASN A 23 -5.72 7.04 7.50
C ASN A 23 -4.30 6.53 7.78
N PHE A 24 -3.40 7.48 8.02
CA PHE A 24 -1.98 7.21 8.24
C PHE A 24 -1.71 6.30 9.46
N MET A 25 -2.49 6.45 10.54
CA MET A 25 -2.31 5.62 11.73
C MET A 25 -2.55 4.13 11.43
N GLN A 26 -3.57 3.82 10.65
CA GLN A 26 -3.86 2.45 10.24
C GLN A 26 -2.75 1.89 9.33
N LEU A 27 -2.23 2.70 8.40
CA LEU A 27 -1.13 2.28 7.53
C LEU A 27 0.15 1.97 8.32
N MET A 28 0.50 2.82 9.29
CA MET A 28 1.64 2.56 10.17
C MET A 28 1.43 1.32 11.05
N ALA A 29 0.20 1.01 11.42
CA ALA A 29 -0.11 -0.22 12.14
C ALA A 29 0.03 -1.48 11.27
N ASP A 30 -0.21 -1.37 9.96
CA ASP A 30 -0.19 -2.49 9.02
C ASP A 30 1.19 -2.73 8.38
N ILE A 31 2.12 -1.78 8.48
CA ILE A 31 3.45 -1.84 7.85
C ILE A 31 4.52 -2.13 8.90
N THR A 32 5.44 -3.05 8.61
CA THR A 32 6.62 -3.26 9.47
C THR A 32 7.62 -2.11 9.38
N PRO A 33 8.40 -1.81 10.44
CA PRO A 33 9.41 -0.76 10.40
C PRO A 33 10.41 -0.92 9.24
N GLU A 34 10.79 -2.17 8.94
CA GLU A 34 11.72 -2.50 7.86
C GLU A 34 11.13 -2.19 6.48
N ALA A 35 9.87 -2.59 6.26
CA ALA A 35 9.16 -2.28 5.02
C ALA A 35 8.95 -0.77 4.85
N LEU A 36 8.63 -0.06 5.93
CA LEU A 36 8.50 1.40 5.91
C LEU A 36 9.82 2.07 5.51
N ALA A 37 10.94 1.63 6.08
CA ALA A 37 12.26 2.15 5.71
C ALA A 37 12.55 1.93 4.22
N LYS A 38 12.20 0.75 3.67
CA LYS A 38 12.32 0.46 2.24
C LYS A 38 11.45 1.39 1.38
N LEU A 39 10.19 1.61 1.77
CA LEU A 39 9.28 2.52 1.07
C LEU A 39 9.84 3.96 1.02
N MET A 40 10.43 4.43 2.14
CA MET A 40 11.06 5.75 2.20
C MET A 40 12.29 5.88 1.30
N GLN A 41 13.02 4.79 1.06
CA GLN A 41 14.15 4.76 0.13
C GLN A 41 13.72 4.69 -1.34
N MET A 42 12.53 4.13 -1.60
CA MET A 42 11.95 4.06 -2.95
C MET A 42 11.33 5.38 -3.41
N ALA A 43 11.04 6.31 -2.51
CA ALA A 43 10.59 7.65 -2.86
C ALA A 43 11.75 8.42 -3.54
N PRO A 44 11.59 8.91 -4.78
CA PRO A 44 12.63 9.69 -5.46
C PRO A 44 13.08 10.89 -4.61
N PRO A 45 14.38 11.19 -4.54
CA PRO A 45 14.84 12.41 -3.89
C PRO A 45 14.31 13.63 -4.67
N GLY A 46 13.42 14.42 -4.05
CA GLY A 46 12.87 15.65 -4.64
C GLY A 46 11.41 15.59 -5.07
N THR A 47 10.83 14.40 -5.23
CA THR A 47 9.38 14.26 -5.01
C THR A 47 9.23 14.27 -3.51
N GLY A 48 8.92 15.44 -2.93
CA GLY A 48 8.62 15.54 -1.49
C GLY A 48 7.82 14.32 -1.12
N GLN A 49 8.35 13.54 -0.13
CA GLN A 49 7.92 12.24 0.39
C GLN A 49 6.73 11.68 -0.37
N LEU A 50 6.70 10.41 -0.84
CA LEU A 50 5.43 9.76 -1.22
C LEU A 50 4.40 10.00 -0.10
N SER A 51 3.70 11.12 -0.21
CA SER A 51 3.09 11.77 0.92
C SER A 51 1.71 11.28 0.65
N ILE A 52 1.33 10.29 1.42
CA ILE A 52 -0.04 9.80 1.43
C ILE A 52 -0.99 11.01 1.65
N THR A 53 -0.47 12.09 2.25
CA THR A 53 -1.09 13.40 2.42
C THR A 53 -1.10 14.32 1.18
N SER A 54 -0.30 14.06 0.15
CA SER A 54 -0.22 14.82 -1.11
C SER A 54 -0.67 14.01 -2.33
N MET A 55 -1.15 12.77 -2.13
CA MET A 55 -1.82 12.05 -3.20
C MET A 55 -3.11 12.77 -3.57
N PRO A 56 -3.40 12.95 -4.87
CA PRO A 56 -4.69 13.45 -5.30
C PRO A 56 -5.81 12.55 -4.76
N PRO A 57 -7.03 13.08 -4.57
CA PRO A 57 -8.14 12.30 -4.03
C PRO A 57 -8.35 11.01 -4.81
N ILE A 58 -8.14 9.88 -4.15
CA ILE A 58 -8.33 8.56 -4.74
C ILE A 58 -9.84 8.31 -4.85
N GLN A 59 -10.34 8.05 -6.05
CA GLN A 59 -11.75 7.82 -6.31
C GLN A 59 -12.14 6.36 -6.08
N ARG A 60 -11.23 5.44 -6.43
CA ARG A 60 -11.42 3.99 -6.30
C ARG A 60 -10.07 3.28 -6.24
N TYR A 61 -10.09 2.04 -5.77
CA TYR A 61 -8.95 1.14 -5.85
C TYR A 61 -9.38 -0.25 -6.35
N GLU A 62 -8.43 -0.96 -6.93
CA GLU A 62 -8.53 -2.37 -7.31
C GLU A 62 -7.45 -3.18 -6.59
N LEU A 63 -7.80 -4.41 -6.21
CA LEU A 63 -6.90 -5.35 -5.55
C LEU A 63 -6.81 -6.64 -6.35
N GLU A 64 -5.60 -6.97 -6.76
CA GLU A 64 -5.25 -8.20 -7.44
C GLU A 64 -4.27 -8.99 -6.58
N GLN A 65 -4.58 -10.25 -6.28
CA GLN A 65 -3.60 -11.15 -5.67
C GLN A 65 -2.64 -11.61 -6.76
N LEU A 66 -1.35 -11.27 -6.59
CA LEU A 66 -0.28 -11.81 -7.42
C LEU A 66 0.09 -13.20 -6.89
N GLN A 67 0.50 -14.12 -7.77
CA GLN A 67 0.72 -15.55 -7.45
C GLN A 67 1.29 -15.78 -6.04
N ASP A 68 0.68 -16.72 -5.31
CA ASP A 68 1.12 -17.13 -3.98
C ASP A 68 2.49 -17.80 -4.07
N ASP A 69 3.55 -17.07 -3.72
CA ASP A 69 4.87 -17.65 -3.46
C ASP A 69 4.97 -18.20 -2.03
N GLY A 70 3.94 -18.96 -1.62
CA GLY A 70 3.82 -19.80 -0.41
C GLY A 70 3.96 -19.11 0.96
N ASP A 71 5.08 -18.42 1.19
CA ASP A 71 5.49 -17.84 2.47
C ASP A 71 5.26 -16.32 2.54
N MET A 72 4.99 -15.68 1.39
CA MET A 72 4.77 -14.24 1.30
C MET A 72 3.75 -13.90 0.21
N PRO A 73 2.44 -14.05 0.50
CA PRO A 73 1.40 -13.64 -0.43
C PRO A 73 1.57 -12.18 -0.86
N GLN A 74 1.38 -11.93 -2.15
CA GLN A 74 1.57 -10.62 -2.76
C GLN A 74 0.25 -10.06 -3.29
N PHE A 75 0.05 -8.76 -3.08
CA PHE A 75 -1.10 -8.03 -3.60
C PHE A 75 -0.65 -6.80 -4.36
N ARG A 76 -1.21 -6.62 -5.56
CA ARG A 76 -1.17 -5.37 -6.30
C ARG A 76 -2.39 -4.55 -5.94
N ALA A 77 -2.15 -3.38 -5.36
CA ALA A 77 -3.17 -2.34 -5.21
C ALA A 77 -2.99 -1.31 -6.32
N THR A 78 -4.05 -1.07 -7.09
CA THR A 78 -4.10 -0.01 -8.10
C THR A 78 -5.09 1.05 -7.65
N PHE A 79 -4.62 2.27 -7.45
CA PHE A 79 -5.38 3.43 -7.04
C PHE A 79 -5.63 4.33 -8.23
N PHE A 80 -6.89 4.75 -8.40
CA PHE A 80 -7.31 5.61 -9.50
C PHE A 80 -7.71 6.97 -8.92
N ALA A 81 -6.95 8.00 -9.26
CA ALA A 81 -7.28 9.39 -9.02
C ALA A 81 -7.76 10.05 -10.31
N GLU A 82 -8.21 11.30 -10.22
CA GLU A 82 -8.76 12.04 -11.36
C GLU A 82 -7.76 12.22 -12.51
N THR A 83 -6.48 12.47 -12.18
CA THR A 83 -5.43 12.81 -13.14
C THR A 83 -4.28 11.80 -13.18
N ALA A 84 -4.36 10.74 -12.36
CA ALA A 84 -3.28 9.77 -12.23
C ALA A 84 -3.78 8.40 -11.77
N THR A 85 -3.07 7.35 -12.18
CA THR A 85 -3.21 5.99 -11.68
C THR A 85 -1.90 5.58 -11.03
N ALA A 86 -1.96 5.03 -9.82
CA ALA A 86 -0.79 4.54 -9.12
C ALA A 86 -0.98 3.08 -8.73
N SER A 87 -0.01 2.22 -9.02
CA SER A 87 -0.01 0.83 -8.55
C SER A 87 1.17 0.56 -7.64
N ILE A 88 0.95 -0.25 -6.61
CA ILE A 88 1.98 -0.73 -5.71
C ILE A 88 1.78 -2.21 -5.42
N VAL A 89 2.89 -2.96 -5.43
CA VAL A 89 2.91 -4.36 -4.99
C VAL A 89 3.32 -4.42 -3.53
N THR A 90 2.59 -5.16 -2.71
CA THR A 90 2.83 -5.36 -1.28
C THR A 90 2.98 -6.85 -0.96
N GLY A 91 4.00 -7.21 -0.19
CA GLY A 91 4.22 -8.56 0.33
C GLY A 91 3.79 -8.66 1.80
N TRP A 92 3.07 -9.72 2.14
CA TRP A 92 2.43 -9.87 3.45
C TRP A 92 2.94 -11.09 4.22
N LYS A 93 3.13 -10.93 5.54
CA LYS A 93 3.43 -12.03 6.46
C LYS A 93 2.72 -11.87 7.78
N GLN A 94 2.47 -12.99 8.47
CA GLN A 94 2.03 -12.95 9.86
C GLN A 94 3.21 -12.66 10.79
N VAL A 95 3.14 -11.53 11.48
CA VAL A 95 4.08 -11.12 12.53
C VAL A 95 3.30 -11.05 13.84
N LEU A 96 3.68 -11.89 14.81
CA LEU A 96 3.00 -11.98 16.12
C LEU A 96 1.46 -12.21 15.99
N GLY A 97 1.05 -13.01 15.01
CA GLY A 97 -0.37 -13.32 14.76
C GLY A 97 -1.15 -12.22 14.02
N GLN A 98 -0.48 -11.18 13.52
CA GLN A 98 -1.09 -10.13 12.72
C GLN A 98 -0.48 -10.10 11.32
N TRP A 99 -1.30 -9.98 10.28
CA TRP A 99 -0.81 -9.73 8.93
C TRP A 99 -0.19 -8.32 8.87
N LYS A 100 1.04 -8.24 8.37
CA LYS A 100 1.77 -7.01 8.14
C LYS A 100 2.36 -6.98 6.74
N VAL A 101 2.47 -5.78 6.19
CA VAL A 101 3.30 -5.51 5.01
C VAL A 101 4.76 -5.60 5.44
N VAL A 102 5.47 -6.55 4.84
CA VAL A 102 6.90 -6.80 5.06
C VAL A 102 7.75 -6.44 3.85
N ASP A 103 7.12 -6.24 2.69
CA ASP A 103 7.83 -5.88 1.49
C ASP A 103 7.00 -4.95 0.58
N PHE A 104 7.71 -4.08 -0.13
CA PHE A 104 7.18 -3.27 -1.22
C PHE A 104 7.91 -3.63 -2.50
N GLY A 105 7.13 -3.95 -3.53
CA GLY A 105 7.60 -4.26 -4.87
C GLY A 105 7.53 -3.06 -5.79
N ALA A 106 7.26 -3.32 -7.07
CA ALA A 106 7.17 -2.28 -8.10
C ALA A 106 6.12 -1.22 -7.74
N VAL A 107 6.52 0.05 -7.87
CA VAL A 107 5.64 1.21 -7.82
C VAL A 107 5.58 1.80 -9.22
N THR A 108 4.37 1.92 -9.75
CA THR A 108 4.12 2.57 -11.04
C THR A 108 3.18 3.74 -10.82
N VAL A 109 3.48 4.87 -11.45
CA VAL A 109 2.59 6.03 -11.47
C VAL A 109 2.44 6.45 -12.92
N GLU A 110 1.22 6.39 -13.42
CA GLU A 110 0.84 6.77 -14.77
C GLU A 110 -0.10 7.97 -14.67
N GLY A 111 0.34 9.14 -15.14
CA GLY A 111 -0.39 10.40 -15.05
C GLY A 111 0.53 11.59 -15.26
N GLU A 112 -0.03 12.69 -15.71
CA GLU A 112 0.75 13.91 -15.96
C GLU A 112 1.13 14.53 -14.60
N PRO A 113 2.42 14.79 -14.31
CA PRO A 113 2.77 15.57 -13.12
C PRO A 113 2.08 16.93 -13.25
N PRO A 114 1.54 17.52 -12.16
CA PRO A 114 0.97 18.85 -12.24
C PRO A 114 2.04 19.79 -12.80
N ALA A 115 1.70 20.47 -13.91
CA ALA A 115 2.55 21.51 -14.47
C ALA A 115 2.85 22.51 -13.34
N LEU A 116 4.11 22.55 -12.89
CA LEU A 116 4.58 23.56 -11.95
C LEU A 116 4.31 24.92 -12.62
N SER A 117 3.26 25.60 -12.17
CA SER A 117 2.92 26.97 -12.57
C SER A 117 3.46 27.95 -11.54
#